data_AF-G3LI22-F1
#
_entry.id   AF-G3LI22-F1
#
_cell.length_a   1.000
_cell.length_b   1.000
_cell.length_c   1.000
_cell.angle_alpha   90.00
_cell.angle_beta   90.00
_cell.angle_gamma   90.00
#
_symmetry.space_group_name_H-M   'P 1'
#
loop_
_entity.id
_entity.type
_entity.pdbx_description
1 polymer ?
#
loop_
_entity_poly.entity_id
_entity_poly.type
_entity_poly.pdbx_seq_one_letter_code
_entity_poly.pdbx_strand_id
1 'polypeptide(L)'
;GCAPWGTASACQVAIDQDDWCENYEPDAPSVSVEYYNAGTLGITVGSNKSLIGEGSAGAIKGKGLRIVSGAENIIIQNIAVTDINAKYVWGGDAITLDDCDLVWIDHVT
;
A
#
# COMPACT_ATOMS: atom_id res chain seq x y z
N GLY A 1 -0.78 -15.54 9.72
CA GLY A 1 -1.85 -14.89 8.95
C GLY A 1 -3.09 -15.75 8.99
N CYS A 2 -4.21 -15.23 8.50
CA CYS A 2 -5.49 -15.92 8.48
C CYS A 2 -6.18 -15.80 7.11
N ALA A 3 -7.09 -16.73 6.81
CA ALA A 3 -7.84 -16.78 5.56
C ALA A 3 -9.35 -16.54 5.77
N PRO A 4 -9.77 -15.32 6.15
CA PRO A 4 -11.17 -15.02 6.49
C PRO A 4 -12.11 -15.10 5.27
N TRP A 5 -11.59 -14.96 4.05
CA TRP A 5 -12.38 -14.98 2.81
C TRP A 5 -12.27 -16.30 2.03
N GLY A 6 -11.92 -17.39 2.73
CA GLY A 6 -11.77 -18.72 2.15
C GLY A 6 -10.35 -19.07 1.71
N THR A 7 -10.12 -20.36 1.45
CA THR A 7 -8.77 -20.94 1.23
C THR A 7 -8.47 -21.26 -0.23
N ALA A 8 -9.35 -20.86 -1.16
CA ALA A 8 -9.11 -21.04 -2.59
C ALA A 8 -7.95 -20.16 -3.08
N SER A 9 -7.28 -20.59 -4.16
CA SER A 9 -6.09 -19.90 -4.70
C SER A 9 -6.38 -18.47 -5.16
N ALA A 10 -7.61 -18.15 -5.52
CA ALA A 10 -8.04 -16.81 -5.95
C ALA A 10 -8.41 -15.87 -4.79
N CYS A 11 -8.68 -16.37 -3.59
CA CYS A 11 -9.03 -15.53 -2.43
C CYS A 11 -7.80 -14.81 -1.88
N GLN A 12 -7.89 -13.58 -1.40
CA GLN A 12 -6.81 -13.02 -0.60
C GLN A 12 -6.75 -13.69 0.79
N VAL A 13 -5.62 -13.54 1.46
CA VAL A 13 -5.46 -13.87 2.89
C VAL A 13 -4.89 -12.65 3.61
N ALA A 14 -4.97 -12.59 4.93
CA ALA A 14 -4.46 -11.47 5.71
C ALA A 14 -3.12 -11.82 6.37
N ILE A 15 -2.18 -10.87 6.34
CA ILE A 15 -1.07 -10.85 7.29
C ILE A 15 -1.67 -10.53 8.66
N ASP A 16 -1.14 -11.18 9.68
CA ASP A 16 -1.61 -10.99 11.05
C ASP A 16 -0.85 -9.82 11.69
N GLN A 17 -1.19 -8.62 11.23
CA GLN A 17 -0.59 -7.38 11.73
C GLN A 17 -1.33 -6.93 12.98
N ASP A 18 -0.61 -6.65 14.06
CA ASP A 18 -1.17 -6.14 15.32
C ASP A 18 -2.33 -7.00 15.87
N ASP A 19 -2.16 -8.33 15.84
CA ASP A 19 -3.16 -9.35 16.23
C ASP A 19 -4.52 -9.17 15.52
N TRP A 20 -4.51 -8.69 14.27
CA TRP A 20 -5.73 -8.42 13.51
C TRP A 20 -6.58 -9.67 13.32
N CYS A 21 -5.94 -10.83 13.09
CA CYS A 21 -6.66 -12.08 12.89
C CYS A 21 -7.44 -12.46 14.16
N GLU A 22 -6.84 -12.37 15.33
CA GLU A 22 -7.48 -12.69 16.62
C GLU A 22 -8.56 -11.66 16.99
N ASN A 23 -8.28 -10.38 16.75
CA ASN A 23 -9.16 -9.29 17.20
C ASN A 23 -10.40 -9.13 16.32
N TYR A 24 -10.31 -9.43 15.03
CA TYR A 24 -11.37 -9.14 14.05
C TYR A 24 -11.93 -10.37 13.35
N GLU A 25 -11.14 -11.43 13.18
CA GLU A 25 -11.52 -12.64 12.46
C GLU A 25 -11.16 -13.91 13.26
N PRO A 26 -11.58 -14.03 14.54
CA PRO A 26 -11.09 -15.06 15.46
C PRO A 26 -11.38 -16.50 15.02
N ASP A 27 -12.39 -16.70 14.17
CA ASP A 27 -12.79 -18.00 13.64
C ASP A 27 -12.12 -18.34 12.30
N ALA A 28 -11.31 -17.42 11.74
CA ALA A 28 -10.67 -17.63 10.44
C ALA A 28 -9.54 -18.67 10.51
N PRO A 29 -9.41 -19.57 9.51
CA PRO A 29 -8.32 -20.53 9.47
C PRO A 29 -6.95 -19.84 9.42
N SER A 30 -6.02 -20.27 10.27
CA SER A 30 -4.63 -19.82 10.20
C SER A 30 -3.93 -20.37 8.94
N VAL A 31 -3.12 -19.52 8.31
CA VAL A 31 -2.32 -19.87 7.12
C VAL A 31 -0.91 -19.28 7.21
N SER A 32 0.05 -19.99 6.62
CA SER A 32 1.39 -19.46 6.38
C SER A 32 1.34 -18.38 5.30
N VAL A 33 2.05 -17.28 5.54
CA VAL A 33 2.17 -16.16 4.61
C VAL A 33 3.65 -15.90 4.33
N GLU A 34 3.98 -15.54 3.10
CA GLU A 34 5.32 -15.15 2.67
C GLU A 34 5.17 -13.94 1.74
N TYR A 35 5.72 -12.79 2.12
CA TYR A 35 5.48 -11.53 1.44
C TYR A 35 6.74 -10.68 1.39
N TYR A 36 6.77 -9.68 0.50
CA TYR A 36 7.92 -8.78 0.38
C TYR A 36 7.82 -7.65 1.40
N ASN A 37 8.83 -7.52 2.25
CA ASN A 37 8.95 -6.44 3.24
C ASN A 37 8.98 -5.04 2.61
N ALA A 38 9.34 -4.92 1.33
CA ALA A 38 9.34 -3.63 0.65
C ALA A 38 7.93 -3.00 0.60
N GLY A 39 6.87 -3.80 0.54
CA GLY A 39 5.50 -3.31 0.41
C GLY A 39 4.91 -2.72 1.68
N THR A 40 5.39 -3.13 2.86
CA THR A 40 4.70 -2.87 4.14
C THR A 40 4.70 -1.40 4.59
N LEU A 41 5.58 -0.56 4.04
CA LEU A 41 5.64 0.86 4.38
C LEU A 41 6.03 1.69 3.18
N GLY A 42 5.23 2.68 2.80
CA GLY A 42 5.51 3.54 1.65
C GLY A 42 6.79 4.40 1.80
N ILE A 43 7.30 4.91 0.68
CA ILE A 43 8.40 5.89 0.62
C ILE A 43 7.90 7.22 1.18
N THR A 44 8.59 7.77 2.17
CA THR A 44 8.25 9.07 2.74
C THR A 44 8.48 10.20 1.72
N VAL A 45 7.43 10.96 1.42
CA VAL A 45 7.48 12.15 0.56
C VAL A 45 7.37 13.41 1.44
N GLY A 46 8.39 14.27 1.41
CA GLY A 46 8.38 15.54 2.14
C GLY A 46 7.70 16.68 1.37
N SER A 47 7.48 17.82 2.03
CA SER A 47 6.80 18.98 1.44
C SER A 47 7.48 19.56 0.20
N ASN A 48 6.73 20.28 -0.63
CA ASN A 48 7.23 20.98 -1.83
C ASN A 48 7.93 20.02 -2.80
N LYS A 49 7.20 19.01 -3.28
CA LYS A 49 7.70 18.02 -4.25
C LYS A 49 6.72 17.86 -5.41
N SER A 50 7.25 17.71 -6.61
CA SER A 50 6.50 17.28 -7.78
C SER A 50 7.15 16.02 -8.34
N LEU A 51 6.45 14.89 -8.23
CA LEU A 51 6.83 13.61 -8.82
C LEU A 51 6.00 13.40 -10.07
N ILE A 52 6.64 13.49 -11.24
CA ILE A 52 5.96 13.44 -12.54
C ILE A 52 6.60 12.35 -13.39
N GLY A 53 5.79 11.46 -13.98
CA GLY A 53 6.25 10.48 -14.95
C GLY A 53 6.22 10.98 -16.39
N GLU A 54 7.13 10.48 -17.22
CA GLU A 54 7.17 10.78 -18.66
C GLU A 54 6.41 9.72 -19.46
N GLY A 55 5.45 10.17 -20.29
CA GLY A 55 4.66 9.28 -21.14
C GLY A 55 4.00 8.17 -20.31
N SER A 56 4.29 6.91 -20.64
CA SER A 56 3.83 5.73 -19.91
C SER A 56 4.95 4.98 -19.20
N ALA A 57 6.12 5.60 -19.02
CA ALA A 57 7.31 4.95 -18.47
C ALA A 57 7.46 5.13 -16.95
N GLY A 58 6.82 6.16 -16.37
CA GLY A 58 6.89 6.45 -14.94
C GLY A 58 6.15 5.41 -14.12
N ALA A 59 6.88 4.58 -13.37
CA ALA A 59 6.28 3.55 -12.52
C ALA A 59 7.10 3.27 -11.25
N ILE A 60 6.40 2.96 -10.17
CA ILE A 60 6.95 2.42 -8.92
C ILE A 60 6.26 1.06 -8.70
N LYS A 61 7.06 0.02 -8.47
CA LYS A 61 6.58 -1.36 -8.29
C LYS A 61 7.00 -1.91 -6.93
N GLY A 62 6.07 -2.57 -6.23
CA GLY A 62 6.36 -3.29 -5.00
C GLY A 62 6.54 -2.43 -3.74
N LYS A 63 6.34 -1.11 -3.84
CA LYS A 63 6.36 -0.17 -2.70
C LYS A 63 5.50 1.05 -3.01
N GLY A 64 4.73 1.52 -2.03
CA GLY A 64 3.89 2.71 -2.15
C GLY A 64 4.59 4.03 -1.83
N LEU A 65 3.82 5.11 -1.81
CA LEU A 65 4.20 6.46 -1.38
C LEU A 65 3.45 6.85 -0.12
N ARG A 66 4.11 7.58 0.79
CA ARG A 66 3.53 7.99 2.07
C ARG A 66 3.84 9.46 2.36
N ILE A 67 2.78 10.28 2.39
CA ILE A 67 2.81 11.72 2.67
C ILE A 67 2.26 11.93 4.07
N VAL A 68 3.14 12.28 5.02
CA VAL A 68 2.79 12.27 6.44
C VAL A 68 3.45 13.36 7.27
N SER A 69 3.02 13.50 8.52
CA SER A 69 3.69 14.30 9.56
C SER A 69 3.75 15.78 9.21
N GLY A 70 2.62 16.33 8.77
CA GLY A 70 2.47 17.73 8.36
C GLY A 70 3.07 18.06 7.00
N ALA A 71 3.32 17.05 6.15
CA ALA A 71 3.84 17.30 4.81
C ALA A 71 2.81 18.05 3.94
N GLU A 72 3.26 18.98 3.10
CA GLU A 72 2.35 19.84 2.34
C GLU A 72 2.88 20.21 0.94
N ASN A 73 1.98 20.68 0.08
CA ASN A 73 2.31 21.17 -1.27
C ASN A 73 3.05 20.11 -2.12
N ILE A 74 2.33 19.02 -2.43
CA ILE A 74 2.89 17.87 -3.15
C ILE A 74 2.04 17.58 -4.39
N ILE A 75 2.70 17.33 -5.51
CA ILE A 75 2.08 16.88 -6.76
C ILE A 75 2.63 15.50 -7.11
N ILE A 76 1.73 14.53 -7.32
CA ILE A 76 2.06 13.21 -7.88
C ILE A 76 1.26 13.08 -9.18
N GLN A 77 1.95 13.04 -10.32
CA GLN A 77 1.31 13.06 -11.62
C GLN A 77 1.88 12.02 -12.59
N ASN A 78 1.00 11.36 -13.34
CA ASN A 78 1.36 10.51 -14.48
C ASN A 78 2.39 9.41 -14.14
N ILE A 79 2.20 8.74 -13.01
CA ILE A 79 2.97 7.55 -12.63
C ILE A 79 2.02 6.37 -12.35
N ALA A 80 2.53 5.15 -12.46
CA ALA A 80 1.86 3.96 -11.96
C ALA A 80 2.46 3.51 -10.61
N VAL A 81 1.62 3.07 -9.66
CA VAL A 81 2.07 2.48 -8.37
C VAL A 81 1.41 1.11 -8.19
N THR A 82 2.15 0.03 -8.46
CA THR A 82 1.57 -1.30 -8.69
C THR A 82 2.32 -2.46 -8.03
N ASP A 83 1.71 -3.65 -8.09
CA ASP A 83 2.26 -4.94 -7.65
C ASP A 83 2.79 -4.95 -6.20
N ILE A 84 1.98 -4.43 -5.28
CA ILE A 84 2.28 -4.45 -3.84
C ILE A 84 1.55 -5.63 -3.22
N ASN A 85 2.27 -6.73 -2.97
CA ASN A 85 1.81 -7.89 -2.20
C ASN A 85 0.35 -8.33 -2.46
N ALA A 86 -0.05 -8.45 -3.73
CA ALA A 86 -1.46 -8.54 -4.15
C ALA A 86 -2.32 -9.64 -3.47
N LYS A 87 -1.70 -10.71 -2.95
CA LYS A 87 -2.39 -11.81 -2.26
C LYS A 87 -2.71 -11.50 -0.78
N TYR A 88 -2.07 -10.49 -0.21
CA TYR A 88 -1.99 -10.27 1.23
C TYR A 88 -2.63 -8.94 1.63
N VAL A 89 -3.78 -8.99 2.30
CA VAL A 89 -4.29 -7.83 3.05
C VAL A 89 -3.28 -7.49 4.16
N TRP A 90 -3.11 -6.19 4.42
CA TRP A 90 -2.01 -5.61 5.21
C TRP A 90 -0.62 -5.74 4.58
N GLY A 91 -0.53 -6.22 3.33
CA GLY A 91 0.72 -6.34 2.59
C GLY A 91 1.32 -5.01 2.12
N GLY A 92 0.54 -3.93 2.15
CA GLY A 92 0.99 -2.58 1.80
C GLY A 92 -0.07 -1.75 1.10
N ASP A 93 0.04 -0.44 1.26
CA ASP A 93 -0.81 0.55 0.60
C ASP A 93 -0.03 1.24 -0.53
N ALA A 94 -0.72 1.58 -1.62
CA ALA A 94 -0.11 2.25 -2.77
C ALA A 94 0.20 3.72 -2.49
N ILE A 95 -0.78 4.47 -1.98
CA ILE A 95 -0.64 5.88 -1.62
C ILE A 95 -1.30 6.12 -0.26
N THR A 96 -0.51 6.56 0.71
CA THR A 96 -0.96 6.91 2.06
C THR A 96 -0.81 8.41 2.28
N LEU A 97 -1.91 9.08 2.64
CA LEU A 97 -1.93 10.47 3.10
C LEU A 97 -2.44 10.47 4.55
N ASP A 98 -1.66 10.99 5.47
CA ASP A 98 -2.03 11.07 6.90
C ASP A 98 -1.37 12.30 7.53
N ASP A 99 -2.16 13.27 7.98
CA ASP A 99 -1.68 14.58 8.44
C ASP A 99 -0.87 15.34 7.36
N CYS A 100 -1.56 15.85 6.34
CA CYS A 100 -0.98 16.60 5.22
C CYS A 100 -1.94 17.66 4.63
N ASP A 101 -1.42 18.62 3.88
CA ASP A 101 -2.21 19.65 3.18
C ASP A 101 -1.75 19.89 1.73
N LEU A 102 -2.63 20.41 0.86
CA LEU A 102 -2.33 20.78 -0.53
C LEU A 102 -1.63 19.67 -1.33
N VAL A 103 -2.22 18.47 -1.34
CA VAL A 103 -1.74 17.34 -2.15
C VAL A 103 -2.61 17.16 -3.39
N TRP A 104 -1.98 17.10 -4.57
CA TRP A 104 -2.65 16.81 -5.83
C TRP A 104 -2.15 15.48 -6.41
N ILE A 105 -3.06 14.53 -6.57
CA ILE A 105 -2.82 13.23 -7.23
C ILE A 105 -3.60 13.25 -8.55
N ASP A 106 -2.89 13.15 -9.67
CA ASP A 106 -3.45 13.34 -11.01
C ASP A 106 -2.93 12.32 -12.01
N HIS A 107 -3.80 11.75 -12.83
CA HIS A 107 -3.44 10.73 -13.83
C HIS A 107 -2.55 9.60 -13.29
N VAL A 108 -2.78 9.18 -12.04
CA VAL A 108 -2.09 8.03 -11.44
C VAL A 108 -2.83 6.72 -11.79
N THR A 109 -2.06 5.66 -12.00
CA THR A 109 -2.57 4.28 -12.19
C THR A 109 -2.17 3.37 -11.04
#